data_AF-A0A9W7SYW2-F1
#
_entry.id   AF-A0A9W7SYW2-F1
#
_cell.length_a   1.000
_cell.length_b   1.000
_cell.length_c   1.000
_cell.angle_alpha   90.00
_cell.angle_beta   90.00
_cell.angle_gamma   90.00
#
_symmetry.space_group_name_H-M   'P 1'
#
loop_
_entity.id
_entity.type
_entity.pdbx_description
1 polymer ?
#
loop_
_entity_poly.entity_id
_entity_poly.type
_entity_poly.pdbx_seq_one_letter_code
_entity_poly.pdbx_strand_id
1 'polypeptide(L)'
;MKASRSSEAVLPYAQHDNGHRPRTFTAALHKRWTLLRTLCAVVLATYLLSQTFVAWVVVTDHTTKRHPPGLPLKSIPKHLKDFQTCSIHNFLATNLTFMDTAQPLPVSEFVTRRDRLAQGLVHEDVDAFVVEPGYTFSYYGNVTQTDWEVWEPEERPFLMVVLPTRSPDGRDVKAETWFLVPSFEAERARLLGMPFPDDLALIEYEEHWDPYQTLLESRPFSLIASSHRKPRIMVDEEIRDFISRGLADHGFDVRGLGGAVEEVRQRKSRAEIGILRAVNTGTVEAVRAMRRCLDPGLTEEEVMLVLDNTMRAGGLDPFFDIVLFDEDASNPHGGTDGLKVLEKETMVLIDVGAHLYGYSSDICRSFFPPFFTQPEDQTAWHSLSDGVQEKLKVWDVVFEAQTASLAALEENSTAAAVDIAARTLIEEAGYGKAFTHRVGHGIGIKAHESPYLNKGNVNATLRAGMTFTSEPGVYLVDKFGVRHEDVLLVREDGLPELLTGRRATSAWEP
;
A
#
# COMPACT_ATOMS: atom_id res chain seq x y z
N MET A 1 41.59 -22.97 -69.01
CA MET A 1 42.29 -21.82 -69.60
C MET A 1 41.24 -20.82 -70.09
N LYS A 2 41.30 -19.58 -69.55
CA LYS A 2 40.78 -18.25 -70.01
C LYS A 2 39.46 -18.18 -70.82
N ALA A 3 38.40 -17.55 -70.30
CA ALA A 3 38.08 -16.08 -70.25
C ALA A 3 37.48 -15.58 -71.59
N SER A 4 36.56 -14.62 -71.70
CA SER A 4 36.30 -13.39 -70.92
C SER A 4 34.92 -12.76 -71.24
N ARG A 5 34.55 -11.77 -70.40
CA ARG A 5 33.37 -10.88 -70.39
C ARG A 5 33.43 -9.68 -71.37
N SER A 6 32.31 -8.93 -71.40
CA SER A 6 32.11 -7.45 -71.58
C SER A 6 32.35 -6.86 -72.98
N SER A 7 31.70 -5.79 -73.48
CA SER A 7 30.70 -4.79 -73.03
C SER A 7 30.34 -3.88 -74.24
N GLU A 8 29.35 -2.97 -74.08
CA GLU A 8 29.10 -1.72 -74.85
C GLU A 8 28.60 -1.86 -76.31
N ALA A 9 27.91 -0.92 -76.97
CA ALA A 9 27.01 0.23 -76.68
C ALA A 9 26.59 0.78 -78.07
N VAL A 10 25.66 1.77 -78.09
CA VAL A 10 25.41 2.80 -79.13
C VAL A 10 24.24 2.62 -80.13
N LEU A 11 23.37 3.65 -80.13
CA LEU A 11 22.22 3.99 -81.00
C LEU A 11 22.62 4.35 -82.44
N PRO A 12 21.70 4.57 -83.42
CA PRO A 12 21.27 5.98 -83.73
C PRO A 12 19.94 6.22 -84.52
N TYR A 13 19.59 7.52 -84.68
CA TYR A 13 18.74 8.21 -85.72
C TYR A 13 17.20 8.03 -85.68
N ALA A 14 16.28 8.96 -86.03
CA ALA A 14 16.23 10.40 -86.41
C ALA A 14 14.73 10.87 -86.33
N GLN A 15 14.41 12.07 -85.83
CA GLN A 15 13.92 13.29 -86.55
C GLN A 15 12.40 13.48 -86.88
N HIS A 16 11.98 14.76 -86.69
CA HIS A 16 10.84 15.54 -87.25
C HIS A 16 9.42 15.33 -86.65
N ASP A 17 8.55 16.33 -86.46
CA ASP A 17 8.61 17.80 -86.45
C ASP A 17 7.22 18.34 -85.97
N ASN A 18 7.15 19.66 -85.73
CA ASN A 18 5.98 20.56 -85.75
C ASN A 18 5.16 20.80 -84.47
N GLY A 19 5.53 21.90 -83.80
CA GLY A 19 4.80 23.17 -83.95
C GLY A 19 3.65 23.48 -82.98
N HIS A 20 3.90 24.37 -82.01
CA HIS A 20 3.21 25.68 -81.85
C HIS A 20 3.75 26.45 -80.63
N ARG A 21 4.15 27.72 -80.83
CA ARG A 21 4.47 28.72 -79.78
C ARG A 21 3.18 29.45 -79.30
N PRO A 22 3.25 30.51 -78.46
CA PRO A 22 3.42 30.47 -77.00
C PRO A 22 2.34 31.32 -76.27
N ARG A 23 2.10 31.14 -74.97
CA ARG A 23 1.49 32.21 -74.14
C ARG A 23 2.16 32.31 -72.77
N THR A 24 2.50 33.55 -72.45
CA THR A 24 3.23 34.10 -71.30
C THR A 24 2.55 33.85 -69.96
N PHE A 25 3.27 33.26 -68.99
CA PHE A 25 2.87 33.18 -67.58
C PHE A 25 4.12 33.26 -66.68
N THR A 26 4.74 34.43 -66.54
CA THR A 26 5.94 34.60 -65.70
C THR A 26 5.81 35.61 -64.55
N ALA A 27 4.66 36.27 -64.36
CA ALA A 27 4.48 37.21 -63.24
C ALA A 27 3.72 36.64 -62.02
N ALA A 28 2.90 35.60 -62.20
CA ALA A 28 2.05 35.05 -61.13
C ALA A 28 2.77 34.05 -60.20
N LEU A 29 3.81 33.36 -60.69
CA LEU A 29 4.55 32.38 -59.89
C LEU A 29 5.50 33.04 -58.88
N HIS A 30 6.10 34.19 -59.20
CA HIS A 30 7.04 34.86 -58.29
C HIS A 30 6.37 35.44 -57.04
N LYS A 31 5.13 35.97 -57.16
CA LYS A 31 4.35 36.46 -56.01
C LYS A 31 3.84 35.35 -55.10
N ARG A 32 3.56 34.16 -55.64
CA ARG A 32 3.15 32.99 -54.83
C ARG A 32 4.29 32.41 -54.01
N TRP A 33 5.52 32.43 -54.54
CA TRP A 33 6.71 31.94 -53.82
C TRP A 33 7.18 32.87 -52.70
N THR A 34 6.99 34.19 -52.85
CA THR A 34 7.28 35.15 -51.77
C THR A 34 6.26 35.04 -50.64
N LEU A 35 4.96 34.92 -50.95
CA LEU A 35 3.93 34.71 -49.92
C LEU A 35 4.14 33.41 -49.12
N LEU A 36 4.52 32.31 -49.79
CA LEU A 36 4.76 31.02 -49.11
C LEU A 36 5.95 31.09 -48.14
N ARG A 37 7.02 31.83 -48.50
CA ARG A 37 8.17 32.03 -47.62
C ARG A 37 7.84 32.87 -46.40
N THR A 38 7.05 33.93 -46.56
CA THR A 38 6.60 34.75 -45.44
C THR A 38 5.65 33.99 -44.53
N LEU A 39 4.75 33.17 -45.09
CA LEU A 39 3.85 32.33 -44.29
C LEU A 39 4.62 31.28 -43.48
N CYS A 40 5.60 30.59 -44.08
CA CYS A 40 6.44 29.62 -43.35
C CYS A 40 7.29 30.29 -42.26
N ALA A 41 7.81 31.51 -42.49
CA ALA A 41 8.59 32.22 -41.48
C ALA A 41 7.71 32.67 -40.30
N VAL A 42 6.47 33.10 -40.55
CA VAL A 42 5.51 33.46 -39.49
C VAL A 42 5.07 32.21 -38.72
N VAL A 43 4.82 31.09 -39.38
CA VAL A 43 4.45 29.82 -38.72
C VAL A 43 5.61 29.25 -37.90
N LEU A 44 6.86 29.33 -38.38
CA LEU A 44 8.02 28.93 -37.57
C LEU A 44 8.23 29.85 -36.37
N ALA A 45 8.04 31.16 -36.54
CA ALA A 45 8.18 32.13 -35.45
C ALA A 45 7.08 31.99 -34.40
N THR A 46 5.83 31.72 -34.80
CA THR A 46 4.74 31.43 -33.85
C THR A 46 4.91 30.07 -33.17
N TYR A 47 5.47 29.07 -33.86
CA TYR A 47 5.79 27.77 -33.26
C TYR A 47 6.96 27.87 -32.28
N LEU A 48 8.00 28.66 -32.59
CA LEU A 48 9.12 28.91 -31.67
C LEU A 48 8.70 29.78 -30.48
N LEU A 49 7.82 30.77 -30.69
CA LEU A 49 7.24 31.57 -29.60
C LEU A 49 6.26 30.78 -28.74
N SER A 50 5.51 29.82 -29.31
CA SER A 50 4.66 28.92 -28.51
C SER A 50 5.50 27.89 -27.74
N GLN A 51 6.61 27.40 -28.29
CA GLN A 51 7.54 26.53 -27.57
C GLN A 51 8.25 27.28 -26.42
N THR A 52 8.59 28.56 -26.59
CA THR A 52 9.17 29.37 -25.50
C THR A 52 8.14 29.83 -24.47
N PHE A 53 6.88 30.06 -24.85
CA PHE A 53 5.79 30.32 -23.89
C PHE A 53 5.38 29.06 -23.10
N VAL A 54 5.38 27.88 -23.74
CA VAL A 54 5.15 26.60 -23.04
C VAL A 54 6.33 26.28 -22.11
N ALA A 55 7.57 26.61 -22.50
CA ALA A 55 8.74 26.49 -21.63
C ALA A 55 8.75 27.51 -20.46
N TRP A 56 8.07 28.66 -20.58
CA TRP A 56 7.94 29.64 -19.49
C TRP A 56 6.68 29.43 -18.61
N VAL A 57 5.73 28.61 -19.03
CA VAL A 57 4.55 28.24 -18.23
C VAL A 57 4.74 26.93 -17.45
N VAL A 58 5.86 26.22 -17.65
CA VAL A 58 6.26 25.02 -16.87
C VAL A 58 7.47 25.29 -15.96
N VAL A 59 7.70 26.55 -15.58
CA VAL A 59 8.51 26.90 -14.40
C VAL A 59 7.64 27.70 -13.44
N THR A 60 6.53 27.09 -13.05
CA THR A 60 5.76 27.48 -11.87
C THR A 60 6.23 26.59 -10.72
N ASP A 61 7.02 27.20 -9.85
CA ASP A 61 7.19 26.85 -8.43
C ASP A 61 7.37 25.35 -8.10
N HIS A 62 8.58 24.82 -8.31
CA HIS A 62 9.01 23.53 -7.74
C HIS A 62 9.36 23.62 -6.23
N THR A 63 8.78 24.57 -5.48
CA THR A 63 9.12 24.77 -4.07
C THR A 63 7.97 24.68 -3.06
N THR A 64 6.73 24.32 -3.43
CA THR A 64 5.62 24.38 -2.44
C THR A 64 4.63 23.20 -2.35
N LYS A 65 4.87 22.04 -2.98
CA LYS A 65 4.11 20.82 -2.63
C LYS A 65 5.03 19.62 -2.40
N ARG A 66 5.54 19.50 -1.16
CA ARG A 66 6.29 18.32 -0.69
C ARG A 66 5.41 17.10 -0.41
N HIS A 67 4.09 17.29 -0.30
CA HIS A 67 3.16 16.27 0.19
C HIS A 67 2.04 16.00 -0.83
N PRO A 68 1.44 14.79 -0.84
CA PRO A 68 0.26 14.52 -1.64
C PRO A 68 -0.85 15.54 -1.32
N PRO A 69 -1.67 15.95 -2.30
CA PRO A 69 -2.80 16.83 -2.02
C PRO A 69 -3.79 16.14 -1.08
N GLY A 70 -4.53 16.93 -0.30
CA GLY A 70 -5.65 16.42 0.47
C GLY A 70 -6.67 15.72 -0.45
N LEU A 71 -7.29 14.67 0.07
CA LEU A 71 -8.32 13.90 -0.62
C LEU A 71 -9.68 14.63 -0.51
N PRO A 72 -10.64 14.32 -1.40
CA PRO A 72 -12.01 14.85 -1.30
C PRO A 72 -12.62 14.53 0.08
N LEU A 73 -13.16 15.55 0.73
CA LEU A 73 -13.84 15.40 2.02
C LEU A 73 -15.25 14.82 1.81
N LYS A 74 -15.68 13.97 2.72
CA LYS A 74 -17.07 13.50 2.83
C LYS A 74 -17.97 14.64 3.30
N SER A 75 -19.23 14.63 2.88
CA SER A 75 -20.24 15.58 3.36
C SER A 75 -20.52 15.35 4.85
N ILE A 76 -20.69 16.43 5.62
CA ILE A 76 -21.00 16.36 7.05
C ILE A 76 -22.27 17.14 7.41
N PRO A 77 -23.00 16.75 8.45
CA PRO A 77 -24.06 17.55 9.05
C PRO A 77 -23.60 18.95 9.46
N LYS A 78 -24.52 19.93 9.40
CA LYS A 78 -24.19 21.34 9.66
C LYS A 78 -23.65 21.57 11.07
N HIS A 79 -24.14 20.84 12.07
CA HIS A 79 -23.72 21.02 13.46
C HIS A 79 -22.29 20.53 13.72
N LEU A 80 -21.75 19.62 12.89
CA LEU A 80 -20.37 19.16 12.99
C LEU A 80 -19.34 20.10 12.35
N LYS A 81 -19.79 21.19 11.72
CA LYS A 81 -18.90 22.06 10.93
C LYS A 81 -17.78 22.67 11.77
N ASP A 82 -18.09 23.11 12.98
CA ASP A 82 -17.10 23.75 13.86
C ASP A 82 -16.11 22.72 14.41
N PHE A 83 -16.61 21.54 14.79
CA PHE A 83 -15.78 20.39 15.20
C PHE A 83 -14.80 19.97 14.09
N GLN A 84 -15.30 19.77 12.87
CA GLN A 84 -14.44 19.43 11.73
C GLN A 84 -13.42 20.53 11.42
N THR A 85 -13.84 21.80 11.45
CA THR A 85 -12.94 22.93 11.18
C THR A 85 -11.81 22.97 12.20
N CYS A 86 -12.14 22.79 13.49
CA CYS A 86 -11.15 22.70 14.57
C CYS A 86 -10.18 21.53 14.35
N SER A 87 -10.71 20.33 14.06
CA SER A 87 -9.92 19.12 13.87
C SER A 87 -8.94 19.24 12.70
N ILE A 88 -9.44 19.62 11.51
CA ILE A 88 -8.61 19.81 10.31
C ILE A 88 -7.58 20.91 10.53
N HIS A 89 -7.97 22.05 11.12
CA HIS A 89 -7.05 23.15 11.38
C HIS A 89 -5.89 22.71 12.29
N ASN A 90 -6.20 22.01 13.39
CA ASN A 90 -5.18 21.50 14.31
C ASN A 90 -4.24 20.49 13.63
N PHE A 91 -4.79 19.63 12.77
CA PHE A 91 -4.00 18.62 12.06
C PHE A 91 -3.06 19.26 11.04
N LEU A 92 -3.56 20.20 10.23
CA LEU A 92 -2.74 20.94 9.26
C LEU A 92 -1.70 21.85 9.94
N ALA A 93 -1.96 22.32 11.16
CA ALA A 93 -1.02 23.11 11.94
C ALA A 93 0.25 22.35 12.37
N THR A 94 0.27 21.00 12.23
CA THR A 94 1.50 20.21 12.37
C THR A 94 2.50 20.45 11.22
N ASN A 95 2.09 21.17 10.17
CA ASN A 95 2.79 21.32 8.89
C ASN A 95 3.05 19.99 8.17
N LEU A 96 2.41 18.90 8.61
CA LEU A 96 2.51 17.56 8.02
C LEU A 96 3.95 17.05 7.87
N THR A 97 4.88 17.46 8.75
CA THR A 97 6.31 17.13 8.65
C THR A 97 6.59 15.63 8.70
N PHE A 98 5.69 14.82 9.27
CA PHE A 98 5.78 13.36 9.24
C PHE A 98 5.76 12.79 7.80
N MET A 99 5.17 13.50 6.85
CA MET A 99 5.14 13.13 5.43
C MET A 99 6.50 13.28 4.74
N ASP A 100 7.46 14.03 5.31
CA ASP A 100 8.81 14.19 4.72
C ASP A 100 9.57 12.85 4.62
N THR A 101 9.13 11.83 5.36
CA THR A 101 9.73 10.49 5.35
C THR A 101 9.21 9.60 4.22
N ALA A 102 8.14 9.97 3.54
CA ALA A 102 7.49 9.17 2.51
C ALA A 102 7.65 9.75 1.11
N GLN A 103 7.88 8.88 0.13
CA GLN A 103 7.88 9.23 -1.29
C GLN A 103 7.25 8.09 -2.10
N PRO A 104 6.65 8.37 -3.27
CA PRO A 104 6.24 7.34 -4.20
C PRO A 104 7.42 6.43 -4.54
N LEU A 105 7.17 5.12 -4.59
CA LEU A 105 8.23 4.15 -4.81
C LEU A 105 8.70 4.20 -6.27
N PRO A 106 10.02 4.26 -6.55
CA PRO A 106 10.54 4.23 -7.91
C PRO A 106 10.41 2.83 -8.51
N VAL A 107 10.38 2.74 -9.85
CA VAL A 107 10.33 1.45 -10.59
C VAL A 107 11.43 0.47 -10.14
N SER A 108 12.63 0.97 -9.79
CA SER A 108 13.74 0.16 -9.31
C SER A 108 13.44 -0.60 -8.01
N GLU A 109 12.56 -0.07 -7.16
CA GLU A 109 12.12 -0.75 -5.94
C GLU A 109 11.30 -2.00 -6.28
N PHE A 110 10.33 -1.88 -7.20
CA PHE A 110 9.51 -3.01 -7.65
C PHE A 110 10.34 -4.09 -8.36
N VAL A 111 11.33 -3.69 -9.16
CA VAL A 111 12.32 -4.63 -9.73
C VAL A 111 13.06 -5.38 -8.63
N THR A 112 13.55 -4.67 -7.60
CA THR A 112 14.27 -5.29 -6.48
C THR A 112 13.39 -6.27 -5.70
N ARG A 113 12.11 -5.97 -5.51
CA ARG A 113 11.14 -6.88 -4.87
C ARG A 113 10.99 -8.18 -5.65
N ARG A 114 10.77 -8.07 -6.97
CA ARG A 114 10.64 -9.25 -7.84
C ARG A 114 11.94 -10.05 -7.89
N ASP A 115 13.10 -9.40 -7.91
CA ASP A 115 14.41 -10.08 -7.84
C ASP A 115 14.60 -10.84 -6.51
N ARG A 116 14.19 -10.26 -5.37
CA ARG A 116 14.18 -10.94 -4.06
C ARG A 116 13.22 -12.13 -4.04
N LEU A 117 12.04 -11.98 -4.66
CA LEU A 117 11.09 -13.08 -4.85
C LEU A 117 11.70 -14.21 -5.67
N ALA A 118 12.38 -13.90 -6.78
CA ALA A 118 13.09 -14.89 -7.60
C ALA A 118 14.19 -15.62 -6.81
N GLN A 119 14.91 -14.93 -5.93
CA GLN A 119 15.89 -15.55 -5.04
C GLN A 119 15.22 -16.49 -4.03
N GLY A 120 14.08 -16.09 -3.46
CA GLY A 120 13.26 -16.93 -2.59
C GLY A 120 12.78 -18.19 -3.31
N LEU A 121 12.30 -18.07 -4.55
CA LEU A 121 11.87 -19.21 -5.37
C LEU A 121 13.01 -20.21 -5.60
N VAL A 122 14.22 -19.72 -5.88
CA VAL A 122 15.42 -20.57 -6.00
C VAL A 122 15.74 -21.27 -4.68
N HIS A 123 15.62 -20.59 -3.55
CA HIS A 123 15.89 -21.15 -2.24
C HIS A 123 14.91 -22.27 -1.87
N GLU A 124 13.63 -22.07 -2.16
CA GLU A 124 12.55 -23.03 -1.89
C GLU A 124 12.44 -24.13 -2.95
N ASP A 125 13.29 -24.12 -3.98
CA ASP A 125 13.27 -25.05 -5.10
C ASP A 125 11.89 -25.04 -5.82
N VAL A 126 11.39 -23.84 -6.14
CA VAL A 126 10.13 -23.58 -6.84
C VAL A 126 10.41 -22.88 -8.18
N ASP A 127 9.67 -23.26 -9.22
CA ASP A 127 9.88 -22.75 -10.59
C ASP A 127 9.24 -21.38 -10.84
N ALA A 128 8.11 -21.08 -10.19
CA ALA A 128 7.45 -19.79 -10.33
C ALA A 128 6.59 -19.42 -9.11
N PHE A 129 6.40 -18.12 -8.92
CA PHE A 129 5.35 -17.56 -8.07
C PHE A 129 4.18 -17.10 -8.93
N VAL A 130 2.94 -17.38 -8.53
CA VAL A 130 1.72 -17.00 -9.25
C VAL A 130 0.78 -16.24 -8.32
N VAL A 131 0.31 -15.08 -8.76
CA VAL A 131 -0.54 -14.19 -7.95
C VAL A 131 -1.57 -13.47 -8.82
N GLU A 132 -2.77 -13.28 -8.28
CA GLU A 132 -3.84 -12.48 -8.89
C GLU A 132 -3.96 -11.10 -8.24
N PRO A 133 -4.64 -10.11 -8.85
CA PRO A 133 -4.82 -8.77 -8.28
C PRO A 133 -5.31 -8.78 -6.83
N GLY A 134 -4.56 -8.09 -5.97
CA GLY A 134 -4.70 -8.08 -4.51
C GLY A 134 -3.53 -7.37 -3.85
N TYR A 135 -3.34 -7.52 -2.55
CA TYR A 135 -2.25 -6.84 -1.83
C TYR A 135 -0.85 -7.30 -2.30
N THR A 136 -0.65 -8.61 -2.50
CA THR A 136 0.62 -9.14 -3.00
C THR A 136 0.89 -8.72 -4.44
N PHE A 137 -0.14 -8.67 -5.29
CA PHE A 137 0.01 -8.15 -6.66
C PHE A 137 0.40 -6.68 -6.63
N SER A 138 -0.25 -5.87 -5.79
CA SER A 138 0.10 -4.45 -5.62
C SER A 138 1.54 -4.27 -5.14
N TYR A 139 2.02 -5.13 -4.24
CA TYR A 139 3.40 -5.12 -3.77
C TYR A 139 4.43 -5.27 -4.90
N TYR A 140 4.16 -6.14 -5.89
CA TYR A 140 5.08 -6.42 -7.00
C TYR A 140 4.78 -5.65 -8.30
N GLY A 141 3.55 -5.19 -8.49
CA GLY A 141 3.04 -4.61 -9.74
C GLY A 141 2.30 -3.28 -9.58
N ASN A 142 2.15 -2.76 -8.37
CA ASN A 142 1.47 -1.49 -8.06
C ASN A 142 0.07 -1.35 -8.68
N VAL A 143 -0.67 -2.46 -8.69
CA VAL A 143 -2.04 -2.56 -9.17
C VAL A 143 -2.86 -3.28 -8.11
N THR A 144 -3.93 -2.65 -7.67
CA THR A 144 -4.88 -3.21 -6.72
C THR A 144 -5.90 -4.11 -7.41
N GLN A 145 -6.66 -4.85 -6.62
CA GLN A 145 -7.82 -5.57 -7.15
C GLN A 145 -8.79 -4.60 -7.83
N THR A 146 -9.03 -3.41 -7.27
CA THR A 146 -9.97 -2.42 -7.82
C THR A 146 -9.47 -1.70 -9.07
N ASP A 147 -8.15 -1.59 -9.26
CA ASP A 147 -7.59 -1.07 -10.51
C ASP A 147 -7.81 -2.03 -11.66
N TRP A 148 -7.75 -3.35 -11.37
CA TRP A 148 -8.08 -4.38 -12.34
C TRP A 148 -9.58 -4.58 -12.48
N GLU A 149 -10.36 -4.66 -11.40
CA GLU A 149 -11.81 -4.77 -11.43
C GLU A 149 -12.51 -4.01 -10.30
N VAL A 150 -13.30 -3.02 -10.67
CA VAL A 150 -13.86 -2.03 -9.73
C VAL A 150 -14.99 -2.56 -8.82
N TRP A 151 -15.54 -3.74 -9.10
CA TRP A 151 -16.68 -4.31 -8.35
C TRP A 151 -16.23 -5.45 -7.45
N GLU A 152 -15.92 -6.61 -8.02
CA GLU A 152 -15.52 -7.82 -7.32
C GLU A 152 -14.55 -8.63 -8.19
N PRO A 153 -13.75 -9.55 -7.61
CA PRO A 153 -12.91 -10.44 -8.39
C PRO A 153 -13.73 -11.34 -9.34
N GLU A 154 -13.54 -11.19 -10.65
CA GLU A 154 -14.26 -11.95 -11.70
C GLU A 154 -13.68 -13.35 -11.96
N GLU A 155 -14.48 -14.25 -12.54
CA GLU A 155 -14.13 -15.64 -12.82
C GLU A 155 -12.94 -15.83 -13.79
N ARG A 156 -12.54 -14.78 -14.51
CA ARG A 156 -11.46 -14.78 -15.49
C ARG A 156 -10.08 -14.59 -14.82
N PRO A 157 -9.14 -15.54 -14.94
CA PRO A 157 -7.80 -15.37 -14.38
C PRO A 157 -7.00 -14.25 -15.07
N PHE A 158 -6.65 -13.21 -14.32
CA PHE A 158 -5.53 -12.31 -14.64
C PHE A 158 -4.43 -12.57 -13.63
N LEU A 159 -3.31 -13.17 -14.07
CA LEU A 159 -2.28 -13.69 -13.18
C LEU A 159 -0.91 -13.10 -13.53
N MET A 160 -0.20 -12.58 -12.52
CA MET A 160 1.23 -12.31 -12.63
C MET A 160 2.00 -13.59 -12.28
N VAL A 161 2.93 -13.97 -13.14
CA VAL A 161 3.78 -15.15 -13.00
C VAL A 161 5.23 -14.69 -12.96
N VAL A 162 5.91 -14.89 -11.82
CA VAL A 162 7.31 -14.51 -11.63
C VAL A 162 8.17 -15.76 -11.59
N LEU A 163 9.14 -15.86 -12.50
CA LEU A 163 10.10 -16.95 -12.60
C LEU A 163 11.52 -16.46 -12.26
N PRO A 164 12.37 -17.31 -11.65
CA PRO A 164 13.76 -16.99 -11.46
C PRO A 164 14.57 -17.28 -12.73
N THR A 165 15.33 -16.29 -13.17
CA THR A 165 16.35 -16.44 -14.22
C THR A 165 17.73 -16.29 -13.63
N ARG A 166 18.65 -17.18 -14.01
CA ARG A 166 20.05 -17.12 -13.59
C ARG A 166 20.89 -16.46 -14.68
N SER A 167 21.81 -15.60 -14.28
CA SER A 167 22.86 -15.12 -15.18
C SER A 167 23.65 -16.30 -15.77
N PRO A 168 24.30 -16.15 -16.94
CA PRO A 168 25.08 -17.22 -17.56
C PRO A 168 26.21 -17.78 -16.68
N ASP A 169 26.74 -16.98 -15.76
CA ASP A 169 27.74 -17.39 -14.77
C ASP A 169 27.13 -17.93 -13.46
N GLY A 170 25.79 -17.98 -13.37
CA GLY A 170 25.01 -18.57 -12.29
C GLY A 170 24.99 -17.77 -10.98
N ARG A 171 25.64 -16.59 -10.95
CA ARG A 171 25.85 -15.79 -9.73
C ARG A 171 24.69 -14.88 -9.38
N ASP A 172 23.99 -14.36 -10.37
CA ASP A 172 22.86 -13.45 -10.17
C ASP A 172 21.54 -14.16 -10.49
N VAL A 173 20.54 -13.94 -9.62
CA VAL A 173 19.15 -14.39 -9.83
C VAL A 173 18.29 -13.15 -10.02
N LYS A 174 17.59 -13.09 -11.15
CA LYS A 174 16.70 -11.99 -11.56
C LYS A 174 15.29 -12.53 -11.82
N ALA A 175 14.28 -11.69 -11.62
CA ALA A 175 12.92 -12.04 -11.99
C ALA A 175 12.67 -11.87 -13.49
N GLU A 176 12.07 -12.89 -14.10
CA GLU A 176 11.35 -12.78 -15.36
C GLU A 176 9.85 -12.82 -15.04
N THR A 177 9.07 -11.88 -15.55
CA THR A 177 7.65 -11.73 -15.21
C THR A 177 6.78 -11.83 -16.44
N TRP A 178 5.74 -12.66 -16.36
CA TRP A 178 4.72 -12.88 -17.38
C TRP A 178 3.34 -12.59 -16.82
N PHE A 179 2.38 -12.31 -17.69
CA PHE A 179 0.99 -12.06 -17.31
C PHE A 179 0.03 -12.92 -18.13
N LEU A 180 -0.69 -13.83 -17.48
CA LEU A 180 -1.83 -14.51 -18.09
C LEU A 180 -3.02 -13.54 -18.10
N VAL A 181 -3.63 -13.32 -19.26
CA VAL A 181 -4.68 -12.30 -19.41
C VAL A 181 -5.72 -12.73 -20.46
N PRO A 182 -7.00 -12.42 -20.29
CA PRO A 182 -7.97 -12.54 -21.39
C PRO A 182 -7.52 -11.71 -22.59
N SER A 183 -7.55 -12.29 -23.79
CA SER A 183 -7.13 -11.65 -25.05
C SER A 183 -7.80 -10.28 -25.27
N PHE A 184 -9.09 -10.17 -24.96
CA PHE A 184 -9.84 -8.90 -25.09
C PHE A 184 -9.44 -7.81 -24.07
N GLU A 185 -8.76 -8.18 -22.98
CA GLU A 185 -8.30 -7.27 -21.92
C GLU A 185 -6.80 -6.96 -22.00
N ALA A 186 -6.09 -7.50 -22.99
CA ALA A 186 -4.65 -7.35 -23.12
C ALA A 186 -4.22 -5.87 -23.16
N GLU A 187 -4.95 -5.03 -23.92
CA GLU A 187 -4.68 -3.59 -23.99
C GLU A 187 -4.96 -2.87 -22.68
N ARG A 188 -6.03 -3.26 -21.95
CA ARG A 188 -6.32 -2.70 -20.62
C ARG A 188 -5.18 -3.00 -19.67
N ALA A 189 -4.66 -4.23 -19.66
CA ALA A 189 -3.51 -4.61 -18.82
C ALA A 189 -2.26 -3.75 -19.09
N ARG A 190 -1.99 -3.39 -20.36
CA ARG A 190 -0.88 -2.48 -20.74
C ARG A 190 -1.10 -1.05 -20.25
N LEU A 191 -2.34 -0.61 -20.10
CA LEU A 191 -2.70 0.74 -19.66
C LEU A 191 -2.69 0.92 -18.14
N LEU A 192 -2.52 -0.14 -17.34
CA LEU A 192 -2.47 -0.08 -15.88
C LEU A 192 -1.25 0.68 -15.32
N GLY A 193 -0.24 0.97 -16.15
CA GLY A 193 0.94 1.72 -15.72
C GLY A 193 1.80 0.96 -14.70
N MET A 194 1.81 -0.37 -14.74
CA MET A 194 2.60 -1.19 -13.83
C MET A 194 4.10 -0.87 -13.92
N PRO A 195 4.85 -0.85 -12.80
CA PRO A 195 6.24 -0.39 -12.74
C PRO A 195 7.19 -1.47 -13.25
N PHE A 196 7.30 -1.58 -14.57
CA PHE A 196 8.25 -2.43 -15.29
C PHE A 196 9.18 -1.57 -16.14
N PRO A 197 10.47 -1.94 -16.26
CA PRO A 197 11.41 -1.23 -17.13
C PRO A 197 11.14 -1.47 -18.61
N ASP A 198 10.55 -2.62 -18.95
CA ASP A 198 10.23 -3.07 -20.29
C ASP A 198 8.71 -3.30 -20.46
N ASP A 199 8.27 -3.49 -21.70
CA ASP A 199 6.88 -3.82 -22.01
C ASP A 199 6.44 -5.15 -21.35
N LEU A 200 5.15 -5.25 -21.01
CA LEU A 200 4.60 -6.44 -20.37
C LEU A 200 4.66 -7.66 -21.29
N ALA A 201 5.19 -8.78 -20.79
CA ALA A 201 5.14 -10.07 -21.46
C ALA A 201 3.79 -10.76 -21.19
N LEU A 202 2.88 -10.70 -22.15
CA LEU A 202 1.51 -11.25 -22.00
C LEU A 202 1.39 -12.68 -22.56
N ILE A 203 0.57 -13.48 -21.90
CA ILE A 203 0.08 -14.80 -22.31
C ILE A 203 -1.42 -14.63 -22.44
N GLU A 204 -1.87 -14.40 -23.67
CA GLU A 204 -3.26 -14.10 -23.97
C GLU A 204 -4.05 -15.40 -24.18
N TYR A 205 -5.24 -15.50 -23.61
CA TYR A 205 -6.17 -16.61 -23.84
C TYR A 205 -7.53 -16.11 -24.34
N GLU A 206 -8.13 -16.82 -25.29
CA GLU A 206 -9.48 -16.51 -25.78
C GLU A 206 -10.54 -17.03 -24.81
N GLU A 207 -11.75 -16.44 -24.82
CA GLU A 207 -12.86 -16.78 -23.89
C GLU A 207 -13.24 -18.27 -23.88
N HIS A 208 -12.97 -19.01 -24.96
CA HIS A 208 -13.29 -20.43 -25.10
C HIS A 208 -12.08 -21.36 -24.84
N TRP A 209 -10.92 -20.80 -24.53
CA TRP A 209 -9.72 -21.55 -24.20
C TRP A 209 -9.68 -21.85 -22.71
N ASP A 210 -8.99 -22.93 -22.35
CA ASP A 210 -8.66 -23.18 -20.96
C ASP A 210 -7.46 -22.29 -20.57
N PRO A 211 -7.61 -21.35 -19.62
CA PRO A 211 -6.54 -20.42 -19.26
C PRO A 211 -5.35 -21.14 -18.59
N TYR A 212 -5.60 -22.23 -17.86
CA TYR A 212 -4.57 -22.98 -17.15
C TYR A 212 -3.76 -23.85 -18.10
N GLN A 213 -4.43 -24.51 -19.07
CA GLN A 213 -3.75 -25.21 -20.16
C GLN A 213 -2.93 -24.23 -21.01
N THR A 214 -3.50 -23.07 -21.34
CA THR A 214 -2.81 -22.01 -22.08
C THR A 214 -1.54 -21.58 -21.34
N LEU A 215 -1.61 -21.40 -20.02
CA LEU A 215 -0.45 -21.09 -19.20
C LEU A 215 0.60 -22.21 -19.21
N LEU A 216 0.19 -23.48 -19.05
CA LEU A 216 1.12 -24.62 -19.05
C LEU A 216 1.88 -24.76 -20.37
N GLU A 217 1.19 -24.56 -21.50
CA GLU A 217 1.77 -24.69 -22.85
C GLU A 217 2.57 -23.45 -23.29
N SER A 218 2.46 -22.34 -22.54
CA SER A 218 3.16 -21.10 -22.84
C SER A 218 4.68 -21.19 -22.67
N ARG A 219 5.40 -20.21 -23.21
CA ARG A 219 6.87 -20.12 -23.15
C ARG A 219 7.47 -20.34 -21.74
N PRO A 220 7.00 -19.71 -20.64
CA PRO A 220 7.62 -19.89 -19.32
C PRO A 220 7.59 -21.34 -18.80
N PHE A 221 6.62 -22.16 -19.20
CA PHE A 221 6.44 -23.51 -18.64
C PHE A 221 6.67 -24.64 -19.65
N SER A 222 6.56 -24.38 -20.95
CA SER A 222 6.69 -25.39 -22.03
C SER A 222 7.97 -26.25 -21.94
N LEU A 223 9.11 -25.65 -21.60
CA LEU A 223 10.38 -26.39 -21.42
C LEU A 223 10.36 -27.30 -20.19
N ILE A 224 9.73 -26.86 -19.10
CA ILE A 224 9.60 -27.66 -17.88
C ILE A 224 8.62 -28.80 -18.13
N ALA A 225 7.45 -28.51 -18.70
CA ALA A 225 6.42 -29.49 -18.99
C ALA A 225 6.91 -30.58 -19.97
N SER A 226 7.66 -30.20 -21.01
CA SER A 226 8.24 -31.14 -21.98
C SER A 226 9.31 -32.07 -21.38
N SER A 227 9.90 -31.72 -20.24
CA SER A 227 10.80 -32.59 -19.47
C SER A 227 10.09 -33.69 -18.67
N HIS A 228 8.77 -33.86 -18.86
CA HIS A 228 7.90 -34.81 -18.13
C HIS A 228 7.85 -34.56 -16.61
N ARG A 229 8.18 -33.34 -16.19
CA ARG A 229 8.10 -32.87 -14.81
C ARG A 229 6.96 -31.85 -14.71
N LYS A 230 6.17 -31.93 -13.64
CA LYS A 230 5.21 -30.89 -13.28
C LYS A 230 5.95 -29.61 -12.86
N PRO A 231 5.65 -28.43 -13.43
CA PRO A 231 6.18 -27.19 -12.91
C PRO A 231 5.68 -26.99 -11.47
N ARG A 232 6.61 -26.75 -10.55
CA ARG A 232 6.33 -26.44 -9.15
C ARG A 232 6.10 -24.96 -9.04
N ILE A 233 4.91 -24.57 -8.63
CA ILE A 233 4.55 -23.18 -8.45
C ILE A 233 4.12 -22.92 -7.03
N MET A 234 4.47 -21.76 -6.52
CA MET A 234 3.95 -21.26 -5.25
C MET A 234 2.90 -20.20 -5.56
N VAL A 235 1.76 -20.29 -4.90
CA VAL A 235 0.67 -19.33 -5.06
C VAL A 235 0.54 -18.45 -3.83
N ASP A 236 0.06 -17.22 -4.02
CA ASP A 236 -0.29 -16.32 -2.94
C ASP A 236 -1.35 -16.92 -2.00
N GLU A 237 -1.33 -16.53 -0.72
CA GLU A 237 -2.28 -17.03 0.29
C GLU A 237 -3.74 -16.61 0.04
N GLU A 238 -3.96 -15.51 -0.68
CA GLU A 238 -5.29 -14.97 -0.99
C GLU A 238 -5.77 -15.33 -2.40
N ILE A 239 -5.00 -16.14 -3.14
CA ILE A 239 -5.45 -16.61 -4.46
C ILE A 239 -6.75 -17.39 -4.30
N ARG A 240 -7.71 -17.12 -5.17
CA ARG A 240 -9.01 -17.78 -5.15
C ARG A 240 -8.84 -19.27 -5.41
N ASP A 241 -9.49 -20.06 -4.57
CA ASP A 241 -9.35 -21.51 -4.53
C ASP A 241 -9.58 -22.18 -5.91
N PHE A 242 -10.52 -21.68 -6.71
CA PHE A 242 -10.76 -22.24 -8.04
C PHE A 242 -9.59 -22.04 -9.02
N ILE A 243 -8.80 -20.97 -8.87
CA ILE A 243 -7.59 -20.72 -9.66
C ILE A 243 -6.49 -21.67 -9.22
N SER A 244 -6.26 -21.80 -7.90
CA SER A 244 -5.29 -22.75 -7.34
C SER A 244 -5.59 -24.19 -7.76
N ARG A 245 -6.85 -24.63 -7.65
CA ARG A 245 -7.28 -25.95 -8.12
C ARG A 245 -7.18 -26.09 -9.64
N GLY A 246 -7.58 -25.06 -10.39
CA GLY A 246 -7.45 -25.03 -11.85
C GLY A 246 -6.01 -25.26 -12.30
N LEU A 247 -5.03 -24.61 -11.66
CA LEU A 247 -3.61 -24.84 -11.89
C LEU A 247 -3.22 -26.30 -11.55
N ALA A 248 -3.60 -26.81 -10.37
CA ALA A 248 -3.25 -28.17 -9.95
C ALA A 248 -3.81 -29.26 -10.89
N ASP A 249 -5.06 -29.10 -11.33
CA ASP A 249 -5.76 -30.01 -12.23
C ASP A 249 -5.13 -30.01 -13.65
N HIS A 250 -4.46 -28.93 -14.03
CA HIS A 250 -3.76 -28.77 -15.32
C HIS A 250 -2.25 -28.99 -15.23
N GLY A 251 -1.81 -29.86 -14.30
CA GLY A 251 -0.46 -30.40 -14.33
C GLY A 251 0.62 -29.57 -13.62
N PHE A 252 0.23 -28.52 -12.89
CA PHE A 252 1.13 -27.84 -11.95
C PHE A 252 1.22 -28.61 -10.62
N ASP A 253 2.38 -28.54 -9.95
CA ASP A 253 2.55 -28.91 -8.54
C ASP A 253 2.42 -27.63 -7.71
N VAL A 254 1.20 -27.37 -7.22
CA VAL A 254 0.84 -26.13 -6.53
C VAL A 254 1.20 -26.22 -5.04
N ARG A 255 1.94 -25.22 -4.55
CA ARG A 255 2.35 -25.07 -3.16
C ARG A 255 1.78 -23.77 -2.59
N GLY A 256 1.38 -23.80 -1.33
CA GLY A 256 1.00 -22.59 -0.61
C GLY A 256 2.22 -21.71 -0.31
N LEU A 257 1.96 -20.42 -0.09
CA LEU A 257 2.97 -19.44 0.30
C LEU A 257 3.76 -19.88 1.55
N GLY A 258 5.08 -19.69 1.53
CA GLY A 258 5.91 -19.97 2.70
C GLY A 258 7.41 -19.74 2.47
N GLY A 259 8.20 -19.93 3.53
CA GLY A 259 9.66 -19.90 3.48
C GLY A 259 10.23 -18.57 2.99
N ALA A 260 11.35 -18.62 2.27
CA ALA A 260 12.03 -17.43 1.77
C ALA A 260 11.19 -16.59 0.80
N VAL A 261 10.14 -17.16 0.20
CA VAL A 261 9.20 -16.43 -0.68
C VAL A 261 8.27 -15.52 0.13
N GLU A 262 7.72 -16.03 1.24
CA GLU A 262 6.86 -15.26 2.14
C GLU A 262 7.65 -14.15 2.85
N GLU A 263 8.88 -14.44 3.27
CA GLU A 263 9.77 -13.51 3.98
C GLU A 263 10.07 -12.22 3.21
N VAL A 264 9.92 -12.21 1.87
CA VAL A 264 10.19 -11.02 1.04
C VAL A 264 9.36 -9.83 1.49
N ARG A 265 8.04 -10.03 1.67
CA ARG A 265 7.11 -8.99 2.13
C ARG A 265 7.26 -8.69 3.62
N GLN A 266 7.61 -9.71 4.41
CA GLN A 266 7.77 -9.56 5.85
C GLN A 266 8.88 -8.55 6.19
N ARG A 267 9.95 -8.48 5.37
CA ARG A 267 11.10 -7.58 5.58
C ARG A 267 11.06 -6.34 4.68
N LYS A 268 10.75 -5.22 5.30
CA LYS A 268 10.50 -3.92 4.66
C LYS A 268 11.81 -3.24 4.27
N SER A 269 11.83 -2.64 3.09
CA SER A 269 12.91 -1.76 2.66
C SER A 269 12.87 -0.42 3.40
N ARG A 270 13.94 0.36 3.27
CA ARG A 270 13.99 1.72 3.85
C ARG A 270 12.89 2.64 3.29
N ALA A 271 12.53 2.49 2.02
CA ALA A 271 11.50 3.29 1.40
C ALA A 271 10.12 2.92 1.97
N GLU A 272 9.85 1.62 2.14
CA GLU A 272 8.62 1.12 2.77
C GLU A 272 8.48 1.59 4.22
N ILE A 273 9.57 1.51 4.99
CA ILE A 273 9.61 2.02 6.37
C ILE A 273 9.36 3.53 6.42
N GLY A 274 9.83 4.29 5.43
CA GLY A 274 9.54 5.72 5.30
C GLY A 274 8.04 5.99 5.16
N ILE A 275 7.37 5.25 4.29
CA ILE A 275 5.91 5.35 4.07
C ILE A 275 5.15 4.92 5.33
N LEU A 276 5.49 3.77 5.91
CA LEU A 276 4.87 3.26 7.13
C LEU A 276 5.00 4.25 8.29
N ARG A 277 6.15 4.92 8.45
CA ARG A 277 6.34 5.95 9.48
C ARG A 277 5.46 7.16 9.24
N ALA A 278 5.37 7.63 8.00
CA ALA A 278 4.54 8.79 7.66
C ALA A 278 3.04 8.52 7.91
N VAL A 279 2.52 7.38 7.43
CA VAL A 279 1.09 7.03 7.58
C VAL A 279 0.74 6.80 9.05
N ASN A 280 1.57 6.07 9.80
CA ASN A 280 1.29 5.78 11.22
C ASN A 280 1.43 7.00 12.12
N THR A 281 2.48 7.82 11.93
CA THR A 281 2.61 9.08 12.67
C THR A 281 1.47 10.04 12.31
N GLY A 282 1.11 10.13 11.03
CA GLY A 282 0.02 10.98 10.56
C GLY A 282 -1.34 10.60 11.15
N THR A 283 -1.65 9.31 11.24
CA THR A 283 -2.89 8.83 11.85
C THR A 283 -2.94 9.16 13.35
N VAL A 284 -1.84 8.98 14.09
CA VAL A 284 -1.78 9.40 15.51
C VAL A 284 -1.98 10.91 15.67
N GLU A 285 -1.34 11.72 14.83
CA GLU A 285 -1.48 13.17 14.89
C GLU A 285 -2.90 13.64 14.50
N ALA A 286 -3.60 12.91 13.63
CA ALA A 286 -5.02 13.16 13.32
C ALA A 286 -5.91 12.92 14.55
N VAL A 287 -5.72 11.80 15.27
CA VAL A 287 -6.44 11.52 16.52
C VAL A 287 -6.17 12.61 17.56
N ARG A 288 -4.91 13.00 17.75
CA ARG A 288 -4.53 14.07 18.70
C ARG A 288 -5.12 15.43 18.34
N ALA A 289 -5.12 15.78 17.06
CA ALA A 289 -5.69 17.03 16.57
C ALA A 289 -7.20 17.10 16.79
N MET A 290 -7.90 15.99 16.49
CA MET A 290 -9.33 15.82 16.66
C MET A 290 -9.73 15.83 18.14
N ARG A 291 -8.99 15.09 18.99
CA ARG A 291 -9.27 14.95 20.44
C ARG A 291 -9.41 16.29 21.15
N ARG A 292 -8.66 17.31 20.74
CA ARG A 292 -8.72 18.67 21.32
C ARG A 292 -10.03 19.41 21.04
N CYS A 293 -10.80 18.93 20.07
CA CYS A 293 -12.02 19.54 19.57
C CYS A 293 -13.28 18.77 19.96
N LEU A 294 -13.14 17.65 20.69
CA LEU A 294 -14.28 16.89 21.20
C LEU A 294 -15.09 17.75 22.20
N ASP A 295 -16.41 17.74 22.04
CA ASP A 295 -17.38 18.44 22.88
C ASP A 295 -18.44 17.43 23.39
N PRO A 296 -19.03 17.63 24.58
CA PRO A 296 -20.10 16.74 25.07
C PRO A 296 -21.27 16.68 24.09
N GLY A 297 -21.87 15.51 23.94
CA GLY A 297 -23.04 15.32 23.09
C GLY A 297 -22.73 14.78 21.68
N LEU A 298 -21.47 14.73 21.27
CA LEU A 298 -21.07 14.06 20.02
C LEU A 298 -21.35 12.56 20.10
N THR A 299 -21.80 11.96 19.01
CA THR A 299 -21.87 10.48 18.93
C THR A 299 -20.58 9.86 18.40
N GLU A 300 -20.41 8.56 18.59
CA GLU A 300 -19.31 7.78 17.99
C GLU A 300 -19.23 7.98 16.47
N GLU A 301 -20.37 7.89 15.76
CA GLU A 301 -20.46 8.09 14.31
C GLU A 301 -20.01 9.50 13.89
N GLU A 302 -20.37 10.52 14.66
CA GLU A 302 -19.98 11.91 14.38
C GLU A 302 -18.47 12.12 14.56
N VAL A 303 -17.87 11.45 15.55
CA VAL A 303 -16.41 11.45 15.76
C VAL A 303 -15.70 10.72 14.61
N MET A 304 -16.18 9.54 14.21
CA MET A 304 -15.63 8.78 13.06
C MET A 304 -15.62 9.64 11.79
N LEU A 305 -16.77 10.23 11.45
CA LEU A 305 -16.92 11.04 10.23
C LEU A 305 -15.96 12.23 10.18
N VAL A 306 -15.73 12.90 11.31
CA VAL A 306 -14.81 14.04 11.39
C VAL A 306 -13.35 13.58 11.38
N LEU A 307 -13.01 12.47 12.01
CA LEU A 307 -11.66 11.91 11.99
C LEU A 307 -11.26 11.48 10.57
N ASP A 308 -12.16 10.81 9.85
CA ASP A 308 -12.01 10.49 8.43
C ASP A 308 -11.65 11.73 7.59
N ASN A 309 -12.42 12.81 7.74
CA ASN A 309 -12.16 14.05 7.00
C ASN A 309 -10.89 14.75 7.45
N THR A 310 -10.48 14.57 8.70
CA THR A 310 -9.21 15.08 9.22
C THR A 310 -8.03 14.42 8.53
N MET A 311 -8.03 13.08 8.46
CA MET A 311 -7.00 12.31 7.75
C MET A 311 -6.98 12.64 6.24
N ARG A 312 -8.16 12.71 5.60
CA ARG A 312 -8.30 13.08 4.17
C ARG A 312 -7.71 14.46 3.88
N ALA A 313 -7.90 15.43 4.76
CA ALA A 313 -7.33 16.78 4.59
C ALA A 313 -5.80 16.79 4.54
N GLY A 314 -5.13 15.84 5.22
CA GLY A 314 -3.67 15.66 5.16
C GLY A 314 -3.17 14.74 4.06
N GLY A 315 -4.05 14.20 3.21
CA GLY A 315 -3.68 13.31 2.10
C GLY A 315 -3.52 11.83 2.48
N LEU A 316 -4.02 11.42 3.65
CA LEU A 316 -4.15 10.01 4.05
C LEU A 316 -5.50 9.48 3.60
N ASP A 317 -5.57 8.23 3.14
CA ASP A 317 -6.83 7.60 2.70
C ASP A 317 -7.37 6.64 3.77
N PRO A 318 -8.37 7.02 4.58
CA PRO A 318 -8.94 6.16 5.61
C PRO A 318 -9.57 4.91 5.01
N PHE A 319 -9.27 3.74 5.59
CA PHE A 319 -9.89 2.46 5.18
C PHE A 319 -10.74 1.81 6.28
N PHE A 320 -10.46 2.12 7.55
CA PHE A 320 -11.34 1.81 8.66
C PHE A 320 -11.21 2.85 9.76
N ASP A 321 -12.27 3.00 10.55
CA ASP A 321 -12.33 3.83 11.75
C ASP A 321 -13.35 3.20 12.69
N ILE A 322 -12.94 2.94 13.93
CA ILE A 322 -13.74 2.37 15.02
C ILE A 322 -13.61 3.35 16.18
N VAL A 323 -14.69 4.06 16.48
CA VAL A 323 -14.81 4.89 17.69
C VAL A 323 -15.82 4.23 18.62
N LEU A 324 -15.38 3.91 19.83
CA LEU A 324 -16.19 3.21 20.83
C LEU A 324 -16.08 3.92 22.18
N PHE A 325 -17.21 4.17 22.82
CA PHE A 325 -17.34 4.82 24.11
C PHE A 325 -17.72 3.79 25.16
N ASP A 326 -17.02 3.77 26.30
CA ASP A 326 -17.34 2.93 27.46
C ASP A 326 -17.70 1.48 27.07
N GLU A 327 -18.88 0.95 27.44
CA GLU A 327 -19.25 -0.46 27.22
C GLU A 327 -19.23 -0.90 25.75
N ASP A 328 -19.34 0.01 24.78
CA ASP A 328 -19.24 -0.31 23.36
C ASP A 328 -17.82 -0.77 23.02
N ALA A 329 -16.82 -0.22 23.74
CA ALA A 329 -15.42 -0.62 23.65
C ALA A 329 -15.15 -1.98 24.32
N SER A 330 -16.10 -2.57 25.05
CA SER A 330 -15.93 -3.93 25.63
C SER A 330 -15.99 -5.06 24.59
N ASN A 331 -16.32 -4.73 23.33
CA ASN A 331 -16.16 -5.62 22.19
C ASN A 331 -15.00 -5.11 21.32
N PRO A 332 -13.92 -5.91 21.09
CA PRO A 332 -12.69 -5.40 20.46
C PRO A 332 -12.86 -4.76 19.07
N HIS A 333 -13.81 -5.26 18.27
CA HIS A 333 -14.16 -4.75 16.94
C HIS A 333 -15.50 -3.98 16.96
N GLY A 334 -16.01 -3.62 18.14
CA GLY A 334 -17.32 -3.02 18.31
C GLY A 334 -18.46 -3.95 17.87
N GLY A 335 -19.48 -3.36 17.24
CA GLY A 335 -20.73 -4.01 16.85
C GLY A 335 -21.98 -3.24 17.28
N THR A 336 -21.83 -1.96 17.62
CA THR A 336 -22.91 -1.08 18.06
C THR A 336 -23.43 -0.20 16.91
N ASP A 337 -24.46 0.59 17.16
CA ASP A 337 -25.11 1.43 16.15
C ASP A 337 -24.41 2.79 15.94
N GLY A 338 -23.31 3.06 16.66
CA GLY A 338 -22.55 4.31 16.57
C GLY A 338 -23.27 5.53 17.17
N LEU A 339 -24.37 5.31 17.90
CA LEU A 339 -25.23 6.40 18.42
C LEU A 339 -24.88 6.78 19.86
N LYS A 340 -23.94 6.09 20.50
CA LYS A 340 -23.57 6.38 21.87
C LYS A 340 -22.98 7.78 21.99
N VAL A 341 -23.42 8.49 23.02
CA VAL A 341 -23.11 9.90 23.22
C VAL A 341 -21.90 10.06 24.13
N LEU A 342 -20.99 10.94 23.74
CA LEU A 342 -19.81 11.31 24.50
C LEU A 342 -20.20 12.11 25.75
N GLU A 343 -19.87 11.56 26.92
CA GLU A 343 -20.09 12.18 28.23
C GLU A 343 -18.76 12.56 28.91
N LYS A 344 -18.87 13.23 30.06
CA LYS A 344 -17.72 13.75 30.82
C LYS A 344 -16.71 12.65 31.20
N GLU A 345 -17.17 11.50 31.66
CA GLU A 345 -16.30 10.44 32.19
C GLU A 345 -16.12 9.27 31.21
N THR A 346 -16.48 9.49 29.94
CA THR A 346 -16.39 8.46 28.89
C THR A 346 -14.93 8.08 28.64
N MET A 347 -14.64 6.79 28.70
CA MET A 347 -13.41 6.25 28.11
C MET A 347 -13.66 6.10 26.61
N VAL A 348 -12.91 6.85 25.82
CA VAL A 348 -12.96 6.81 24.35
C VAL A 348 -11.88 5.86 23.88
N LEU A 349 -12.25 4.84 23.11
CA LEU A 349 -11.34 3.99 22.35
C LEU A 349 -11.51 4.33 20.87
N ILE A 350 -10.42 4.74 20.22
CA ILE A 350 -10.37 4.93 18.77
C ILE A 350 -9.36 3.96 18.21
N ASP A 351 -9.78 3.12 17.28
CA ASP A 351 -8.93 2.26 16.47
C ASP A 351 -9.13 2.59 15.00
N VAL A 352 -8.07 3.01 14.33
CA VAL A 352 -8.18 3.70 13.04
C VAL A 352 -6.97 3.46 12.17
N GLY A 353 -7.22 3.34 10.87
CA GLY A 353 -6.18 3.12 9.87
C GLY A 353 -6.45 3.82 8.55
N ALA A 354 -5.35 4.22 7.92
CA ALA A 354 -5.33 4.86 6.61
C ALA A 354 -4.26 4.24 5.73
N HIS A 355 -4.37 4.48 4.43
CA HIS A 355 -3.35 4.15 3.45
C HIS A 355 -2.56 5.39 3.03
N LEU A 356 -1.26 5.18 2.79
CA LEU A 356 -0.40 6.10 2.05
C LEU A 356 0.42 5.27 1.07
N TYR A 357 0.32 5.56 -0.23
CA TYR A 357 0.97 4.77 -1.29
C TYR A 357 0.75 3.25 -1.17
N GLY A 358 -0.44 2.85 -0.72
CA GLY A 358 -0.83 1.45 -0.49
C GLY A 358 -0.45 0.86 0.87
N TYR A 359 0.44 1.50 1.65
CA TYR A 359 0.84 0.99 2.97
C TYR A 359 -0.10 1.44 4.08
N SER A 360 -0.38 0.56 5.02
CA SER A 360 -1.35 0.77 6.10
C SER A 360 -0.73 1.43 7.33
N SER A 361 -1.49 2.35 7.93
CA SER A 361 -1.46 2.56 9.38
C SER A 361 -2.51 1.73 10.08
N ASP A 362 -2.25 1.47 11.35
CA ASP A 362 -3.13 0.75 12.25
C ASP A 362 -2.76 1.16 13.68
N ILE A 363 -3.58 2.02 14.29
CA ILE A 363 -3.29 2.59 15.61
C ILE A 363 -4.56 2.64 16.45
N CYS A 364 -4.39 2.39 17.74
CA CYS A 364 -5.45 2.46 18.72
C CYS A 364 -5.05 3.33 19.91
N ARG A 365 -5.96 4.19 20.35
CA ARG A 365 -5.82 5.07 21.51
C ARG A 365 -7.06 4.98 22.39
N SER A 366 -6.81 4.72 23.67
CA SER A 366 -7.81 4.83 24.74
C SER A 366 -7.52 6.07 25.59
N PHE A 367 -8.47 6.99 25.72
CA PHE A 367 -8.30 8.26 26.43
C PHE A 367 -9.62 8.86 26.93
N PHE A 368 -9.52 9.83 27.85
CA PHE A 368 -10.63 10.67 28.29
C PHE A 368 -10.75 11.95 27.45
N PRO A 369 -11.97 12.48 27.26
CA PRO A 369 -12.21 13.71 26.51
C PRO A 369 -11.51 14.94 27.13
N PRO A 370 -11.28 16.02 26.35
CA PRO A 370 -10.51 17.19 26.78
C PRO A 370 -11.17 17.97 27.93
N PHE A 371 -12.48 17.80 28.13
CA PHE A 371 -13.26 18.42 29.21
C PHE A 371 -13.31 17.58 30.50
N PHE A 372 -12.64 16.44 30.54
CA PHE A 372 -12.38 15.70 31.77
C PHE A 372 -10.98 16.00 32.29
N THR A 373 -10.88 16.73 33.39
CA THR A 373 -9.59 17.17 33.95
C THR A 373 -8.87 16.02 34.64
N GLN A 374 -7.56 15.91 34.40
CA GLN A 374 -6.70 14.98 35.13
C GLN A 374 -6.68 15.33 36.63
N PRO A 375 -6.83 14.36 37.56
CA PRO A 375 -6.70 14.63 38.98
C PRO A 375 -5.29 15.14 39.31
N GLU A 376 -5.20 16.29 39.98
CA GLU A 376 -3.93 16.98 40.27
C GLU A 376 -3.15 16.34 41.44
N ASP A 377 -3.84 15.62 42.31
CA ASP A 377 -3.26 14.97 43.48
C ASP A 377 -4.03 13.70 43.90
N GLN A 378 -3.53 13.03 44.94
CA GLN A 378 -4.12 11.80 45.48
C GLN A 378 -5.53 12.02 46.08
N THR A 379 -5.82 13.22 46.58
CA THR A 379 -7.15 13.56 47.13
C THR A 379 -8.17 13.65 46.01
N ALA A 380 -7.80 14.36 44.93
CA ALA A 380 -8.60 14.44 43.71
C ALA A 380 -8.79 13.05 43.07
N TRP A 381 -7.75 12.22 43.04
CA TRP A 381 -7.82 10.83 42.59
C TRP A 381 -8.87 10.01 43.37
N HIS A 382 -8.82 10.05 44.70
CA HIS A 382 -9.77 9.31 45.54
C HIS A 382 -11.19 9.86 45.52
N SER A 383 -11.40 11.05 44.94
CA SER A 383 -12.74 11.61 44.72
C SER A 383 -13.41 11.12 43.43
N LEU A 384 -12.66 10.44 42.55
CA LEU A 384 -13.20 9.85 41.32
C LEU A 384 -14.14 8.69 41.62
N SER A 385 -15.10 8.45 40.73
CA SER A 385 -15.99 7.28 40.81
C SER A 385 -15.19 5.97 40.70
N ASP A 386 -15.69 4.90 41.32
CA ASP A 386 -15.05 3.57 41.25
C ASP A 386 -14.84 3.11 39.79
N GLY A 387 -15.77 3.44 38.90
CA GLY A 387 -15.67 3.14 37.47
C GLY A 387 -14.52 3.88 36.79
N VAL A 388 -14.30 5.16 37.07
CA VAL A 388 -13.15 5.91 36.54
C VAL A 388 -11.84 5.37 37.09
N GLN A 389 -11.79 5.03 38.39
CA GLN A 389 -10.60 4.43 38.98
C GLN A 389 -10.28 3.05 38.35
N GLU A 390 -11.29 2.22 38.06
CA GLU A 390 -11.13 0.94 37.35
C GLU A 390 -10.62 1.16 35.91
N LYS A 391 -11.19 2.13 35.17
CA LYS A 391 -10.74 2.53 33.82
C LYS A 391 -9.26 2.90 33.80
N LEU A 392 -8.83 3.75 34.73
CA LEU A 392 -7.43 4.19 34.81
C LEU A 392 -6.48 3.06 35.21
N LYS A 393 -6.89 2.20 36.16
CA LYS A 393 -6.12 1.01 36.52
C LYS A 393 -5.93 0.08 35.31
N VAL A 394 -6.97 -0.16 34.53
CA VAL A 394 -6.88 -0.98 33.32
C VAL A 394 -6.00 -0.30 32.26
N TRP A 395 -6.13 1.01 32.09
CA TRP A 395 -5.27 1.80 31.19
C TRP A 395 -3.78 1.60 31.52
N ASP A 396 -3.39 1.73 32.79
CA ASP A 396 -2.01 1.53 33.24
C ASP A 396 -1.53 0.09 32.99
N VAL A 397 -2.37 -0.91 33.29
CA VAL A 397 -2.05 -2.33 33.04
C VAL A 397 -1.81 -2.60 31.55
N VAL A 398 -2.65 -2.07 30.67
CA VAL A 398 -2.51 -2.24 29.22
C VAL A 398 -1.25 -1.52 28.71
N PHE A 399 -0.95 -0.32 29.22
CA PHE A 399 0.24 0.43 28.86
C PHE A 399 1.54 -0.30 29.28
N GLU A 400 1.58 -0.86 30.49
CA GLU A 400 2.71 -1.67 30.97
C GLU A 400 2.83 -2.98 30.19
N ALA A 401 1.71 -3.64 29.85
CA ALA A 401 1.70 -4.82 28.99
C ALA A 401 2.28 -4.51 27.60
N GLN A 402 1.91 -3.37 27.00
CA GLN A 402 2.48 -2.92 25.73
C GLN A 402 3.97 -2.65 25.87
N THR A 403 4.41 -2.03 26.97
CA THR A 403 5.84 -1.80 27.23
C THR A 403 6.62 -3.11 27.33
N ALA A 404 6.03 -4.14 27.95
CA ALA A 404 6.64 -5.46 28.02
C ALA A 404 6.73 -6.16 26.65
N SER A 405 5.69 -6.06 25.79
CA SER A 405 5.79 -6.59 24.42
C SER A 405 6.85 -5.86 23.59
N LEU A 406 6.94 -4.52 23.69
CA LEU A 406 8.00 -3.76 23.03
C LEU A 406 9.40 -4.22 23.45
N ALA A 407 9.61 -4.49 24.74
CA ALA A 407 10.89 -4.99 25.25
C ALA A 407 11.21 -6.42 24.77
N ALA A 408 10.19 -7.23 24.47
CA ALA A 408 10.36 -8.59 23.94
C ALA A 408 10.47 -8.63 22.40
N LEU A 409 10.08 -7.56 21.70
CA LEU A 409 10.08 -7.43 20.24
C LEU A 409 11.49 -7.12 19.71
N GLU A 410 12.40 -8.05 19.95
CA GLU A 410 13.80 -7.97 19.52
C GLU A 410 14.07 -8.96 18.38
N GLU A 411 15.13 -8.73 17.61
CA GLU A 411 15.58 -9.70 16.62
C GLU A 411 15.92 -11.04 17.30
N ASN A 412 15.58 -12.14 16.64
CA ASN A 412 15.72 -13.52 17.13
C ASN A 412 14.74 -13.94 18.24
N SER A 413 13.90 -13.03 18.76
CA SER A 413 12.75 -13.43 19.58
C SER A 413 11.77 -14.26 18.75
N THR A 414 10.98 -15.11 19.42
CA THR A 414 9.83 -15.76 18.77
C THR A 414 8.63 -14.83 18.81
N ALA A 415 7.72 -14.96 17.84
CA ALA A 415 6.45 -14.22 17.85
C ALA A 415 5.63 -14.52 19.11
N ALA A 416 5.68 -15.75 19.63
CA ALA A 416 5.04 -16.14 20.89
C ALA A 416 5.63 -15.43 22.12
N ALA A 417 6.95 -15.23 22.18
CA ALA A 417 7.59 -14.58 23.32
C ALA A 417 7.07 -13.15 23.54
N VAL A 418 6.80 -12.42 22.44
CA VAL A 418 6.23 -11.07 22.49
C VAL A 418 4.82 -11.06 23.08
N ASP A 419 3.95 -11.99 22.64
CA ASP A 419 2.59 -12.12 23.19
C ASP A 419 2.61 -12.49 24.67
N ILE A 420 3.46 -13.44 25.05
CA ILE A 420 3.58 -13.92 26.43
C ILE A 420 4.04 -12.79 27.37
N ALA A 421 4.95 -11.91 26.92
CA ALA A 421 5.43 -10.80 27.72
C ALA A 421 4.30 -9.84 28.13
N ALA A 422 3.44 -9.42 27.19
CA ALA A 422 2.28 -8.59 27.50
C ALA A 422 1.22 -9.36 28.30
N ARG A 423 0.92 -10.60 27.87
CA ARG A 423 -0.15 -11.41 28.44
C ARG A 423 0.08 -11.73 29.92
N THR A 424 1.32 -12.01 30.30
CA THR A 424 1.69 -12.34 31.68
C THR A 424 1.33 -11.19 32.63
N LEU A 425 1.65 -9.93 32.26
CA LEU A 425 1.32 -8.77 33.10
C LEU A 425 -0.19 -8.56 33.26
N ILE A 426 -0.97 -8.75 32.18
CA ILE A 426 -2.43 -8.65 32.25
C ILE A 426 -3.03 -9.77 33.12
N GLU A 427 -2.49 -10.99 33.02
CA GLU A 427 -2.90 -12.13 33.84
C GLU A 427 -2.61 -11.88 35.33
N GLU A 428 -1.40 -11.42 35.66
CA GLU A 428 -0.99 -11.08 37.03
C GLU A 428 -1.81 -9.93 37.64
N ALA A 429 -2.23 -8.96 36.82
CA ALA A 429 -3.12 -7.88 37.22
C ALA A 429 -4.59 -8.33 37.48
N GLY A 430 -4.92 -9.60 37.17
CA GLY A 430 -6.25 -10.18 37.36
C GLY A 430 -7.19 -10.05 36.16
N TYR A 431 -6.70 -9.55 35.02
CA TYR A 431 -7.50 -9.31 33.81
C TYR A 431 -7.26 -10.34 32.70
N GLY A 432 -6.58 -11.45 32.98
CA GLY A 432 -6.21 -12.45 31.96
C GLY A 432 -7.37 -12.97 31.10
N LYS A 433 -8.56 -13.14 31.68
CA LYS A 433 -9.76 -13.57 30.94
C LYS A 433 -10.33 -12.49 30.02
N ALA A 434 -9.96 -11.23 30.24
CA ALA A 434 -10.41 -10.07 29.48
C ALA A 434 -9.44 -9.67 28.35
N PHE A 435 -8.27 -10.32 28.23
CA PHE A 435 -7.37 -10.18 27.07
C PHE A 435 -7.53 -11.36 26.11
N THR A 436 -8.41 -11.18 25.14
CA THR A 436 -9.03 -12.27 24.36
C THR A 436 -8.40 -12.52 22.99
N HIS A 437 -7.49 -11.67 22.54
CA HIS A 437 -6.82 -11.79 21.24
C HIS A 437 -5.30 -11.84 21.37
N ARG A 438 -4.61 -11.92 20.23
CA ARG A 438 -3.15 -11.87 20.09
C ARG A 438 -2.62 -10.46 20.41
N VAL A 439 -1.36 -10.32 20.81
CA VAL A 439 -0.77 -8.98 21.06
C VAL A 439 -0.50 -8.18 19.79
N GLY A 440 -0.50 -8.79 18.61
CA GLY A 440 -0.33 -8.05 17.36
C GLY A 440 -0.17 -8.92 16.12
N HIS A 441 0.01 -8.26 14.99
CA HIS A 441 0.19 -8.85 13.67
C HIS A 441 1.24 -8.09 12.86
N GLY A 442 1.78 -8.73 11.83
CA GLY A 442 2.58 -8.04 10.82
C GLY A 442 1.74 -7.00 10.10
N ILE A 443 2.37 -5.91 9.68
CA ILE A 443 1.73 -4.82 8.93
C ILE A 443 2.65 -4.29 7.84
N GLY A 444 2.08 -3.93 6.69
CA GLY A 444 2.85 -3.46 5.54
C GLY A 444 1.93 -2.90 4.45
N ILE A 445 2.01 -3.49 3.26
CA ILE A 445 1.07 -3.21 2.16
C ILE A 445 -0.36 -3.69 2.49
N LYS A 446 -0.46 -4.66 3.41
CA LYS A 446 -1.69 -5.17 4.00
C LYS A 446 -1.70 -4.82 5.49
N ALA A 447 -2.87 -4.47 6.04
CA ALA A 447 -3.01 -4.15 7.46
C ALA A 447 -2.62 -5.34 8.35
N HIS A 448 -3.15 -6.53 8.04
CA HIS A 448 -2.83 -7.77 8.72
C HIS A 448 -2.05 -8.71 7.79
N GLU A 449 -0.76 -8.87 8.01
CA GLU A 449 0.09 -9.83 7.30
C GLU A 449 0.92 -10.68 8.27
N SER A 450 1.53 -11.75 7.75
CA SER A 450 2.39 -12.61 8.55
C SER A 450 3.70 -11.91 8.95
N PRO A 451 4.36 -12.35 10.03
CA PRO A 451 3.88 -13.32 11.03
C PRO A 451 2.93 -12.69 12.06
N TYR A 452 2.29 -13.52 12.88
CA TYR A 452 1.34 -13.08 13.92
C TYR A 452 1.91 -13.26 15.33
N LEU A 453 1.84 -12.23 16.16
CA LEU A 453 2.33 -12.22 17.55
C LEU A 453 1.30 -12.83 18.49
N ASN A 454 1.18 -14.16 18.49
CA ASN A 454 0.31 -14.91 19.39
C ASN A 454 1.10 -15.99 20.14
N LYS A 455 0.70 -16.33 21.37
CA LYS A 455 1.38 -17.33 22.22
C LYS A 455 1.59 -18.72 21.59
N GLY A 456 0.83 -19.08 20.55
CA GLY A 456 0.98 -20.35 19.85
C GLY A 456 2.07 -20.33 18.77
N ASN A 457 2.50 -19.14 18.32
CA ASN A 457 3.46 -18.99 17.24
C ASN A 457 4.91 -19.08 17.72
N VAL A 458 5.30 -20.27 18.17
CA VAL A 458 6.63 -20.55 18.76
C VAL A 458 7.73 -20.72 17.71
N ASN A 459 7.38 -20.87 16.44
CA ASN A 459 8.33 -21.18 15.36
C ASN A 459 8.73 -19.93 14.55
N ALA A 460 7.85 -18.94 14.41
CA ALA A 460 8.21 -17.71 13.70
C ALA A 460 9.23 -16.92 14.52
N THR A 461 10.38 -16.67 13.92
CA THR A 461 11.46 -15.90 14.52
C THR A 461 11.50 -14.50 13.92
N LEU A 462 11.55 -13.48 14.78
CA LEU A 462 11.61 -12.09 14.36
C LEU A 462 12.97 -11.77 13.73
N ARG A 463 12.93 -10.94 12.68
CA ARG A 463 14.10 -10.50 11.91
C ARG A 463 14.08 -9.00 11.74
N ALA A 464 15.26 -8.38 11.71
CA ALA A 464 15.38 -6.96 11.41
C ALA A 464 14.71 -6.59 10.07
N GLY A 465 13.96 -5.50 10.09
CA GLY A 465 13.16 -5.04 8.95
C GLY A 465 11.70 -5.52 8.99
N MET A 466 11.32 -6.40 9.91
CA MET A 466 9.92 -6.75 10.12
C MET A 466 9.19 -5.65 10.89
N THR A 467 7.91 -5.45 10.57
CA THR A 467 7.04 -4.47 11.22
C THR A 467 5.79 -5.13 11.77
N PHE A 468 5.39 -4.74 12.98
CA PHE A 468 4.26 -5.31 13.71
C PHE A 468 3.45 -4.24 14.41
N THR A 469 2.16 -4.49 14.60
CA THR A 469 1.39 -3.84 15.66
C THR A 469 1.76 -4.44 17.01
N SER A 470 1.64 -3.64 18.07
CA SER A 470 1.62 -4.10 19.46
C SER A 470 0.42 -3.49 20.16
N GLU A 471 -0.63 -4.30 20.29
CA GLU A 471 -2.02 -3.93 20.58
C GLU A 471 -2.64 -4.72 21.76
N PRO A 472 -1.97 -4.89 22.92
CA PRO A 472 -2.65 -5.50 24.05
C PRO A 472 -3.91 -4.71 24.42
N GLY A 473 -4.95 -5.43 24.82
CA GLY A 473 -6.23 -4.85 25.20
C GLY A 473 -6.93 -5.63 26.30
N VAL A 474 -7.68 -4.92 27.14
CA VAL A 474 -8.51 -5.48 28.19
C VAL A 474 -9.95 -5.04 27.95
N TYR A 475 -10.85 -6.02 27.86
CA TYR A 475 -12.26 -5.81 27.53
C TYR A 475 -13.15 -6.35 28.65
N LEU A 476 -13.74 -5.44 29.42
CA LEU A 476 -14.68 -5.78 30.48
C LEU A 476 -16.10 -5.64 29.94
N VAL A 477 -16.68 -6.79 29.58
CA VAL A 477 -18.04 -6.89 29.01
C VAL A 477 -19.04 -6.06 29.80
N ASP A 478 -19.87 -5.30 29.08
CA ASP A 478 -20.89 -4.39 29.60
C ASP A 478 -20.36 -3.24 30.48
N LYS A 479 -19.04 -3.01 30.49
CA LYS A 479 -18.41 -1.91 31.26
C LYS A 479 -17.60 -0.97 30.38
N PHE A 480 -16.46 -1.44 29.88
CA PHE A 480 -15.56 -0.68 29.02
C PHE A 480 -14.44 -1.55 28.42
N GLY A 481 -13.72 -1.02 27.44
CA GLY A 481 -12.47 -1.58 26.95
C GLY A 481 -11.35 -0.53 26.91
N VAL A 482 -10.10 -1.02 27.01
CA VAL A 482 -8.89 -0.21 26.81
C VAL A 482 -7.93 -1.01 25.94
N ARG A 483 -7.49 -0.42 24.84
CA ARG A 483 -6.43 -0.92 23.93
C ARG A 483 -5.42 0.19 23.65
N HIS A 484 -4.16 -0.20 23.56
CA HIS A 484 -3.06 0.64 23.10
C HIS A 484 -2.34 -0.05 21.97
N GLU A 485 -2.30 0.58 20.80
CA GLU A 485 -1.69 0.00 19.63
C GLU A 485 -0.74 0.97 18.95
N ASP A 486 0.45 0.46 18.69
CA ASP A 486 1.46 1.18 17.94
C ASP A 486 2.19 0.23 16.97
N VAL A 487 2.54 0.76 15.81
CA VAL A 487 3.37 0.06 14.82
C VAL A 487 4.85 0.23 15.16
N LEU A 488 5.55 -0.91 15.17
CA LEU A 488 6.95 -1.06 15.56
C LEU A 488 7.75 -1.68 14.42
N LEU A 489 9.02 -1.30 14.32
CA LEU A 489 10.02 -1.89 13.42
C LEU A 489 11.07 -2.65 14.26
N VAL A 490 11.23 -3.95 13.98
CA VAL A 490 12.32 -4.76 14.53
C VAL A 490 13.65 -4.28 13.95
N ARG A 491 14.63 -4.00 14.83
CA ARG A 491 15.98 -3.54 14.47
C ARG A 491 16.99 -4.68 14.55
N GLU A 492 18.14 -4.52 13.89
CA GLU A 492 19.28 -5.46 13.92
C GLU A 492 19.92 -5.54 15.31
N ASP A 493 19.74 -4.52 16.16
CA ASP A 493 20.14 -4.54 17.56
C ASP A 493 19.30 -3.55 18.38
N GLY A 494 18.93 -3.94 19.61
CA GLY A 494 18.25 -3.12 20.59
C GLY A 494 16.73 -3.05 20.44
N LEU A 495 16.12 -2.11 21.17
CA LEU A 495 14.67 -1.93 21.21
C LEU A 495 14.10 -1.58 19.83
N PRO A 496 12.86 -2.02 19.53
CA PRO A 496 12.22 -1.69 18.27
C PRO A 496 12.05 -0.19 18.09
N GLU A 497 12.06 0.24 16.83
CA GLU A 497 11.73 1.62 16.48
C GLU A 497 10.21 1.81 16.42
N LEU A 498 9.72 2.87 17.04
CA LEU A 498 8.32 3.26 16.97
C LEU A 498 8.03 4.02 15.67
N LEU A 499 7.10 3.53 14.86
CA LEU A 499 6.71 4.16 13.58
C LEU A 499 5.53 5.14 13.73
N THR A 500 4.89 5.19 14.90
CA THR A 500 3.81 6.11 15.25
C THR A 500 4.30 7.45 15.83
N GLY A 501 5.60 7.68 15.84
CA GLY A 501 6.24 8.89 16.38
C GLY A 501 6.38 8.85 17.90
N ARG A 502 5.26 8.95 18.65
CA ARG A 502 5.26 8.83 20.12
C ARG A 502 4.03 8.10 20.63
N ARG A 503 4.23 7.20 21.60
CA ARG A 503 3.17 6.52 22.34
C ARG A 503 2.33 7.52 23.15
N ALA A 504 1.17 7.07 23.61
CA ALA A 504 0.41 7.78 24.63
C ALA A 504 1.26 8.00 25.89
N THR A 505 1.05 9.11 26.59
CA THR A 505 1.76 9.41 27.85
C THR A 505 0.85 9.38 29.07
N SER A 506 -0.46 9.46 28.87
CA SER A 506 -1.47 9.29 29.92
C SER A 506 -2.84 9.07 29.28
N ALA A 507 -3.85 8.73 30.08
CA ALA A 507 -5.24 8.70 29.64
C ALA A 507 -5.81 10.07 29.21
N TRP A 508 -5.04 11.16 29.33
CA TRP A 508 -5.42 12.50 28.84
C TRP A 508 -4.58 12.96 27.64
N GLU A 509 -3.49 12.27 27.35
CA GLU A 509 -2.54 12.58 26.29
C GLU A 509 -2.28 11.31 25.44
N PRO A 510 -3.21 10.99 24.51
CA PRO A 510 -3.09 9.84 23.61
C PRO A 510 -1.93 10.00 22.63
#